data_AF-A0A8T5BXI7-F1
#
_entry.id   AF-A0A8T5BXI7-F1
#
_cell.length_a   1.000
_cell.length_b   1.000
_cell.length_c   1.000
_cell.angle_alpha   90.00
_cell.angle_beta   90.00
_cell.angle_gamma   90.00
#
_symmetry.space_group_name_H-M   'P 1'
#
loop_
_entity.id
_entity.type
_entity.pdbx_description
1 polymer ?
#
loop_
_entity_poly.entity_id
_entity_poly.type
_entity_poly.pdbx_seq_one_letter_code
_entity_poly.pdbx_strand_id
1 'polypeptide(L)' 'MAKIACFVEKYNFLHSAEEKALLKFKETAERLGHSYDFIFKEDLSNLLKYDAVFIRATTDPLYTSSVVSKMAWEHGLKV' A
#
# COMPACT_ATOMS: atom_id res chain seq x y z
N MET A 1 -9.18 -15.05 -3.31
CA MET A 1 -8.82 -14.22 -2.14
C MET A 1 -7.37 -13.80 -2.32
N ALA A 2 -7.10 -12.50 -2.37
CA ALA A 2 -5.75 -11.96 -2.60
C ALA A 2 -5.33 -11.14 -1.37
N LYS A 3 -4.03 -11.08 -1.09
CA LYS A 3 -3.43 -10.25 -0.05
C LYS A 3 -2.89 -8.97 -0.67
N ILE A 4 -3.49 -7.85 -0.33
CA ILE A 4 -3.15 -6.54 -0.88
C ILE A 4 -2.39 -5.75 0.18
N ALA A 5 -1.19 -5.29 -0.17
CA ALA A 5 -0.44 -4.35 0.65
C ALA A 5 -0.74 -2.92 0.20
N CYS A 6 -1.17 -2.04 1.10
CA CYS A 6 -1.30 -0.62 0.84
C CYS A 6 -0.07 0.12 1.36
N PHE A 7 0.83 0.51 0.46
CA PHE A 7 1.96 1.35 0.83
C PHE A 7 1.50 2.79 1.07
N VAL A 8 1.73 3.28 2.28
CA VAL A 8 1.32 4.61 2.73
C VAL A 8 2.36 5.16 3.70
N GLU A 9 2.48 6.49 3.79
CA GLU A 9 3.37 7.12 4.76
C GLU A 9 2.63 7.36 6.08
N LYS A 10 3.31 7.23 7.23
CA LYS A 10 2.68 7.35 8.56
C LYS A 10 1.98 8.69 8.76
N TYR A 11 2.49 9.76 8.17
CA TYR A 11 1.90 11.09 8.29
C TYR A 11 0.51 11.18 7.64
N ASN A 12 0.15 10.30 6.71
CA ASN A 12 -1.19 10.29 6.11
C ASN A 12 -2.29 9.95 7.13
N PHE A 13 -1.94 9.35 8.27
CA PHE A 13 -2.87 9.11 9.38
C PHE A 13 -3.02 10.31 10.31
N LEU A 14 -2.23 11.38 10.13
CA LEU A 14 -2.36 12.61 10.93
C LEU A 14 -3.50 13.50 10.44
N HIS A 15 -3.99 13.28 9.22
CA HIS A 15 -5.10 14.01 8.64
C HIS A 15 -6.35 13.14 8.57
N SER A 16 -7.39 13.50 9.34
CA SER A 16 -8.62 12.72 9.48
C SER A 16 -9.36 12.46 8.15
N ALA A 17 -9.20 13.34 7.16
CA ALA A 17 -9.75 13.12 5.82
C ALA A 17 -9.01 12.01 5.06
N GLU A 18 -7.68 11.96 5.19
CA GLU A 18 -6.85 10.95 4.53
C GLU A 18 -7.01 9.58 5.20
N GLU A 19 -7.02 9.54 6.53
CA GLU A 19 -7.31 8.33 7.30
C GLU A 19 -8.66 7.72 6.90
N LYS A 20 -9.72 8.54 6.83
CA LYS A 20 -11.04 8.07 6.38
C LYS A 20 -11.01 7.51 4.96
N ALA A 21 -10.22 8.10 4.06
CA ALA A 21 -10.06 7.57 2.71
C ALA A 21 -9.31 6.22 2.72
N LEU A 22 -8.26 6.08 3.52
CA LEU A 22 -7.50 4.83 3.69
C LEU A 22 -8.39 3.69 4.22
N LEU A 23 -9.22 3.97 5.22
CA LEU A 23 -10.16 3.00 5.78
C LEU A 23 -11.20 2.55 4.75
N LYS A 24 -11.71 3.45 3.90
CA LYS A 24 -12.65 3.09 2.83
C LYS A 24 -12.06 2.13 1.80
N PHE A 25 -10.76 2.27 1.47
CA PHE A 25 -10.08 1.31 0.59
C PHE A 25 -10.01 -0.08 1.23
N LYS A 26 -9.63 -0.12 2.51
CA LYS A 26 -9.59 -1.36 3.29
C LYS A 26 -10.95 -2.04 3.34
N GLU A 27 -12.00 -1.34 3.78
CA GLU A 27 -13.37 -1.86 3.85
C GLU A 27 -13.86 -2.38 2.50
N THR A 28 -13.52 -1.69 1.41
CA THR A 28 -13.90 -2.12 0.06
C THR A 28 -13.17 -3.39 -0.36
N ALA A 29 -11.87 -3.50 -0.13
CA ALA A 29 -11.10 -4.69 -0.45
C ALA A 29 -11.59 -5.91 0.36
N GLU A 30 -11.84 -5.72 1.66
CA GLU A 30 -12.36 -6.76 2.55
C GLU A 30 -13.76 -7.22 2.14
N ARG A 31 -14.65 -6.29 1.76
CA ARG A 31 -15.99 -6.61 1.24
C ARG A 31 -15.94 -7.39 -0.07
N LEU A 32 -14.88 -7.23 -0.87
CA LEU A 32 -14.64 -8.01 -2.09
C LEU A 32 -13.97 -9.37 -1.82
N GLY A 33 -13.68 -9.70 -0.55
CA GLY A 33 -13.06 -10.98 -0.16
C GLY A 33 -11.54 -11.01 -0.33
N HIS A 34 -10.89 -9.85 -0.27
CA HIS A 34 -9.43 -9.72 -0.21
C HIS A 34 -8.97 -9.35 1.21
N SER A 35 -7.75 -9.68 1.59
CA SER A 35 -7.14 -9.10 2.78
C SER A 35 -6.38 -7.83 2.41
N TYR A 36 -6.35 -6.87 3.31
CA TYR A 36 -5.79 -5.55 3.04
C TYR A 36 -5.05 -5.01 4.26
N ASP A 37 -3.75 -4.83 4.11
CA ASP A 37 -2.85 -4.39 5.18
C ASP A 37 -2.15 -3.08 4.79
N PHE A 38 -2.06 -2.15 5.74
CA PHE A 38 -1.22 -0.97 5.56
C PHE A 38 0.24 -1.35 5.82
N ILE A 39 1.12 -1.00 4.88
CA ILE A 39 2.56 -1.21 5.02
C ILE A 39 3.28 0.13 4.94
N PHE A 40 4.31 0.28 5.76
CA PHE A 40 5.13 1.48 5.80
C PHE A 40 6.52 1.20 5.22
N LYS A 41 7.34 2.24 5.12
CA LYS A 41 8.71 2.13 4.58
C LYS A 41 9.55 1.07 5.31
N GLU A 42 9.35 0.93 6.62
CA GLU A 42 10.08 -0.02 7.45
C GLU A 42 9.66 -1.47 7.19
N ASP A 43 8.46 -1.68 6.63
CA ASP A 43 7.87 -2.99 6.38
C ASP A 43 8.05 -3.48 4.93
N LEU A 44 8.79 -2.75 4.09
CA LEU A 44 8.95 -3.09 2.66
C LEU A 44 9.57 -4.47 2.42
N SER A 45 10.36 -4.97 3.37
CA SER A 45 10.89 -6.34 3.33
C SER A 45 9.79 -7.41 3.35
N ASN A 46 8.59 -7.08 3.83
CA ASN A 46 7.44 -7.96 3.86
C ASN A 46 6.59 -7.91 2.58
N LEU A 47 6.91 -7.05 1.62
CA LEU A 47 6.09 -6.84 0.41
C LEU A 47 5.88 -8.13 -0.40
N LEU A 48 6.88 -9.03 -0.38
CA LEU A 48 6.83 -10.33 -1.07
C LEU A 48 5.83 -11.33 -0.49
N LYS A 49 5.21 -11.03 0.65
CA LYS A 49 4.15 -11.85 1.27
C LYS A 49 2.77 -11.57 0.69
N TYR A 50 2.66 -10.55 -0.17
CA TYR A 50 1.42 -10.04 -0.75
C TYR A 50 1.34 -10.39 -2.24
N ASP A 51 0.12 -10.39 -2.78
CA ASP A 51 -0.15 -10.69 -4.19
C ASP A 51 -0.15 -9.42 -5.07
N ALA A 52 -0.40 -8.27 -4.44
CA ALA A 52 -0.45 -6.96 -5.08
C ALA A 52 -0.10 -5.85 -4.09
N VAL A 53 0.37 -4.72 -4.62
CA VAL A 53 0.62 -3.50 -3.85
C VAL A 53 -0.23 -2.36 -4.39
N PHE A 54 -0.87 -1.61 -3.50
CA PHE A 54 -1.58 -0.38 -3.80
C PHE A 54 -0.80 0.79 -3.21
N ILE A 55 -0.35 1.73 -4.04
CA ILE A 55 0.51 2.84 -3.60
C ILE A 55 -0.35 4.07 -3.33
N ARG A 56 -0.46 4.45 -2.05
CA ARG A 56 -1.15 5.66 -1.56
C ARG A 56 -0.21 6.62 -0.83
N ALA A 57 1.02 6.75 -1.34
CA ALA A 57 1.94 7.80 -0.95
C ALA A 57 1.96 8.92 -2.01
N THR A 58 2.20 10.17 -1.59
CA THR A 58 2.46 11.28 -2.50
C THR A 58 3.63 10.91 -3.41
N THR A 59 3.39 10.96 -4.73
CA THR A 59 4.38 10.63 -5.76
C THR A 59 5.37 11.79 -5.91
N ASP A 60 6.18 12.01 -4.88
CA ASP A 60 7.38 12.80 -5.04
C ASP A 60 8.48 11.87 -5.64
N PRO A 61 9.08 12.22 -6.78
CA PRO A 61 10.13 11.42 -7.42
C PRO A 61 11.36 11.16 -6.54
N LEU A 62 11.59 11.97 -5.50
CA LEU A 62 12.65 11.79 -4.50
C LEU A 62 12.26 10.76 -3.41
N TYR A 63 11.02 10.25 -3.42
CA TYR A 63 10.45 9.46 -2.33
C TYR A 63 10.26 7.97 -2.65
N THR A 64 9.98 7.24 -1.56
CA THR A 64 9.81 5.79 -1.43
C THR A 64 8.85 5.15 -2.45
N SER A 65 7.88 5.89 -3.00
CA SER A 65 6.89 5.37 -3.96
C SER A 65 7.52 4.84 -5.26
N SER A 66 8.61 5.46 -5.74
CA SER A 66 9.39 4.97 -6.88
C SER A 66 10.13 3.66 -6.58
N VAL A 67 10.65 3.52 -5.35
CA VAL A 67 11.31 2.30 -4.86
C VAL A 67 10.31 1.16 -4.75
N VAL A 68 9.10 1.43 -4.24
CA VAL A 68 8.04 0.42 -4.15
C VAL A 68 7.58 -0.02 -5.54
N SER A 69 7.39 0.90 -6.47
CA SER A 69 7.01 0.58 -7.84
C SER A 69 8.08 -0.28 -8.54
N LYS A 70 9.36 0.08 -8.39
CA LYS A 70 10.48 -0.70 -8.93
C LYS A 70 10.56 -2.08 -8.29
N MET A 71 10.45 -2.18 -6.96
CA MET A 71 10.47 -3.44 -6.23
C MET A 71 9.32 -4.35 -6.68
N ALA A 72 8.11 -3.79 -6.83
CA ALA A 72 6.97 -4.55 -7.31
C ALA A 72 7.20 -5.09 -8.73
N TRP A 73 7.72 -4.27 -9.63
CA TRP A 73 8.08 -4.69 -10.99
C TRP A 73 9.13 -5.80 -11.01
N GLU A 74 10.21 -5.67 -10.23
CA GLU A 74 11.28 -6.67 -10.13
C GLU A 74 10.77 -8.03 -9.61
N HIS A 75 9.70 -8.04 -8.82
CA HIS A 75 9.15 -9.25 -8.20
C HIS A 75 7.84 -9.72 -8.85
N GLY A 76 7.43 -9.13 -9.98
CA GLY A 76 6.21 -9.51 -10.69
C GLY A 76 4.91 -9.21 -9.93
N LEU A 77 4.94 -8.32 -8.94
CA LEU A 77 3.77 -7.87 -8.21
C LEU A 77 2.95 -6.90 -9.07
N LYS A 78 1.62 -7.01 -8.96
CA LYS A 78 0.70 -6.04 -9.57
C LYS A 78 0.68 -4.78 -8.71
N VAL A 79 0.83 -3.61 -9.36
CA VAL A 79 0.76 -2.27 -8.77
C VAL A 79 -0.54 -1.60 -9.18
#